data_AF-A0A815VDD0-F1
#
_entry.id   AF-A0A815VDD0-F1
#
_cell.length_a   1.000
_cell.length_b   1.000
_cell.length_c   1.000
_cell.angle_alpha   90.00
_cell.angle_beta   90.00
_cell.angle_gamma   90.00
#
_symmetry.space_group_name_H-M   'P 1'
#
loop_
_entity.id
_entity.type
_entity.pdbx_description
1 polymer ?
#
loop_
_entity_poly.entity_id
_entity_poly.type
_entity_poly.pdbx_seq_one_letter_code
_entity_poly.pdbx_strand_id
1 'polypeptide(L)'
;MESKLITGGKDIVTHTSEQVETLRQKRRLIAEAERRQREVQQRLAEGEEERQTINAKYTNVKEEVEDKRAKRDKLSKHLKKIEAKRTEIFEHQPSAREELEAEQREIQKQTKLLQLAIENFIPEDERERLYKRIQFDDHQNQWTLKELSKET
;
A
#
# COMPACT_ATOMS: atom_id res chain seq x y z
N MET A 1 67.40 -44.15 62.86
CA MET A 1 66.13 -44.75 63.31
C MET A 1 65.34 -45.19 62.09
N GLU A 2 65.97 -46.09 61.34
CA GLU A 2 65.28 -47.08 60.54
C GLU A 2 64.75 -48.14 61.54
N SER A 3 63.73 -48.90 61.20
CA SER A 3 63.11 -49.95 62.04
C SER A 3 61.94 -49.52 62.95
N LYS A 4 60.91 -48.91 62.37
CA LYS A 4 59.52 -49.32 62.68
C LYS A 4 58.76 -49.50 61.36
N LEU A 5 58.95 -50.68 60.79
CA LEU A 5 58.13 -51.31 59.73
C LEU A 5 56.67 -50.87 59.87
N ILE A 6 56.04 -50.36 58.81
CA ILE A 6 55.66 -51.17 57.64
C ILE A 6 54.93 -52.43 58.14
N THR A 7 53.83 -52.22 58.86
CA THR A 7 52.73 -53.19 58.92
C THR A 7 51.82 -52.90 57.74
N GLY A 8 52.17 -53.42 56.56
CA GLY A 8 51.36 -53.23 55.35
C GLY A 8 52.03 -53.52 54.01
N GLY A 9 52.67 -54.67 53.84
CA GLY A 9 52.78 -55.39 52.56
C GLY A 9 53.48 -54.79 51.32
N LYS A 10 53.84 -53.50 51.25
CA LYS A 10 54.57 -52.89 50.12
C LYS A 10 55.41 -51.67 50.56
N ASP A 11 56.53 -51.43 49.86
CA ASP A 11 57.53 -50.39 50.15
C ASP A 11 56.95 -48.96 49.96
N ILE A 12 57.05 -48.09 50.97
CA ILE A 12 56.39 -46.77 51.02
C ILE A 12 56.76 -45.90 49.81
N VAL A 13 58.02 -45.96 49.37
CA VAL A 13 58.52 -45.20 48.22
C VAL A 13 57.86 -45.64 46.92
N THR A 14 57.61 -46.95 46.76
CA THR A 14 56.91 -47.49 45.58
C THR A 14 55.45 -47.07 45.56
N HIS A 15 54.77 -47.07 46.70
CA HIS A 15 53.38 -46.62 46.80
C HIS A 15 53.21 -45.13 46.48
N THR A 16 54.13 -44.27 46.94
CA THR A 16 54.10 -42.84 46.62
C THR A 16 54.34 -42.58 45.14
N SER A 17 55.27 -43.32 44.50
CA SER A 17 55.51 -43.23 43.06
C SER A 17 54.28 -43.65 42.24
N GLU A 18 53.62 -44.75 42.63
CA GLU A 18 52.38 -45.22 42.00
C GLU A 18 51.23 -44.20 42.14
N GLN A 19 51.09 -43.56 43.31
CA GLN A 19 50.10 -42.50 43.54
C GLN A 19 50.37 -41.25 42.69
N VAL A 20 51.63 -40.83 42.58
CA VAL A 20 52.03 -39.68 41.75
C VAL A 20 51.72 -39.94 40.26
N GLU A 21 52.04 -41.13 39.75
CA GLU A 21 51.73 -41.48 38.36
C GLU A 21 50.21 -41.55 38.14
N THR A 22 49.46 -42.13 39.08
CA THR A 22 47.98 -42.15 39.03
C THR A 22 47.39 -40.73 39.01
N LEU A 23 47.89 -39.83 39.86
CA LEU A 23 47.46 -38.42 39.88
C LEU A 23 47.80 -37.71 38.57
N ARG A 24 48.97 -38.00 37.98
CA ARG A 24 49.38 -37.46 36.68
C ARG A 24 48.44 -37.91 35.57
N GLN A 25 48.07 -39.19 35.55
CA GLN A 25 47.10 -39.73 34.60
C GLN A 25 45.71 -39.09 34.77
N LYS A 26 45.22 -38.97 36.01
CA LYS A 26 43.95 -38.29 36.29
C LYS A 26 43.96 -36.82 35.85
N ARG A 27 45.06 -36.09 36.08
CA ARG A 27 45.22 -34.70 35.60
C ARG A 27 45.16 -34.61 34.07
N ARG A 28 45.77 -35.56 33.35
CA ARG A 28 45.68 -35.62 31.88
C ARG A 28 44.24 -35.86 31.40
N LEU A 29 43.53 -36.79 32.04
CA LEU A 29 42.13 -37.07 31.71
C LEU A 29 41.21 -35.86 31.96
N ILE A 30 41.40 -35.15 33.07
CA ILE A 30 40.66 -33.91 33.37
C ILE A 30 40.94 -32.85 32.31
N ALA A 31 42.22 -32.61 31.98
CA ALA A 31 42.58 -31.62 30.97
C ALA A 31 41.98 -31.95 29.58
N GLU A 32 41.94 -33.22 29.21
CA GLU A 32 41.31 -33.66 27.95
C GLU A 32 39.78 -33.48 27.99
N ALA A 33 39.13 -33.83 29.11
CA ALA A 33 37.71 -33.62 29.30
C ALA A 33 37.33 -32.13 29.24
N GLU A 34 38.11 -31.25 29.89
CA GLU A 34 37.93 -29.80 29.82
C GLU A 34 38.14 -29.25 28.41
N ARG A 35 39.05 -29.83 27.62
CA ARG A 35 39.23 -29.43 26.21
C ARG A 35 38.00 -29.80 25.39
N ARG A 36 37.52 -31.04 25.50
CA ARG A 36 36.29 -31.48 24.80
C ARG A 36 35.08 -30.67 25.23
N GLN A 37 34.94 -30.37 26.52
CA GLN A 37 33.86 -29.54 27.03
C GLN A 37 33.90 -28.14 26.42
N ARG A 38 35.08 -27.52 26.34
CA ARG A 38 35.26 -26.22 25.68
C ARG A 38 34.92 -26.27 24.19
N GLU A 39 35.39 -27.29 23.48
CA GLU A 39 35.06 -27.49 22.06
C GLU A 39 33.55 -27.64 21.83
N VAL A 40 32.86 -28.39 22.69
CA VAL A 40 31.39 -28.55 22.63
C VAL A 40 30.68 -27.24 22.96
N GLN A 41 31.11 -26.53 24.01
CA GLN A 41 30.53 -25.23 24.37
C GLN A 41 30.69 -24.19 23.25
N GLN A 42 31.85 -24.15 22.60
CA GLN A 42 32.09 -23.25 21.48
C GLN A 42 31.15 -23.57 20.30
N ARG A 43 31.02 -24.84 19.93
CA ARG A 43 30.10 -25.25 18.85
C ARG A 43 28.63 -24.94 19.17
N LEU A 44 28.23 -25.09 20.44
CA LEU A 44 26.89 -24.71 20.87
C LEU A 44 26.66 -23.20 20.76
N ALA A 45 27.64 -22.39 21.17
CA ALA A 45 27.56 -20.93 21.04
C ALA A 45 27.48 -20.48 19.57
N GLU A 46 28.30 -21.05 18.70
CA GLU A 46 28.26 -20.80 17.24
C GLU A 46 26.88 -21.16 16.66
N GLY A 47 26.34 -22.33 17.01
CA GLY A 47 25.00 -22.75 16.56
C GLY A 47 23.87 -21.87 17.11
N GLU A 48 23.99 -21.36 18.34
CA GLU A 48 23.04 -20.41 18.92
C GLU A 48 23.07 -19.05 18.20
N GLU A 49 24.25 -18.54 17.86
CA GLU A 49 24.42 -17.29 17.10
C GLU A 49 23.84 -17.41 15.68
N GLU A 50 24.12 -18.52 14.99
CA GLU A 50 23.54 -18.82 13.67
C GLU A 50 22.00 -18.87 13.74
N ARG A 51 21.46 -19.56 14.76
CA ARG A 51 20.00 -19.65 14.96
C ARG A 51 19.39 -18.28 15.23
N GLN A 52 20.03 -17.46 16.06
CA GLN A 52 19.58 -16.09 16.33
C GLN A 52 19.57 -15.25 15.04
N THR A 53 20.63 -15.35 14.24
CA THR A 53 20.74 -14.65 12.96
C THR A 53 19.63 -15.06 11.98
N ILE A 54 19.36 -16.36 11.87
CA ILE A 54 18.28 -16.89 11.03
C ILE A 54 16.92 -16.39 11.52
N ASN A 55 16.67 -16.44 12.82
CA ASN A 55 15.42 -15.96 13.40
C ASN A 55 15.21 -14.46 13.16
N ALA A 56 16.26 -13.64 13.30
CA ALA A 56 16.18 -12.21 13.02
C ALA A 56 15.82 -11.95 11.54
N LYS A 57 16.49 -12.64 10.61
CA LYS A 57 16.19 -12.55 9.17
C LYS A 57 14.75 -12.98 8.87
N TYR A 58 14.30 -14.08 9.47
CA TYR A 58 12.95 -14.60 9.29
C TYR A 58 11.89 -13.60 9.78
N THR A 59 12.07 -13.03 10.98
CA THR A 59 11.17 -12.02 11.53
C THR A 59 11.10 -10.79 10.64
N ASN A 60 12.24 -10.28 10.18
CA ASN A 60 12.28 -9.13 9.27
C ASN A 60 11.53 -9.40 7.95
N VAL A 61 11.76 -10.56 7.33
CA VAL A 61 11.04 -10.94 6.10
C VAL A 61 9.53 -11.10 6.36
N LYS A 62 9.15 -11.65 7.52
CA LYS A 62 7.75 -11.81 7.90
C LYS A 62 7.06 -10.45 8.05
N GLU A 63 7.70 -9.49 8.72
CA GLU A 63 7.18 -8.11 8.85
C GLU A 63 7.03 -7.44 7.49
N GLU A 64 8.02 -7.56 6.61
CA GLU A 64 7.96 -7.00 5.26
C GLU A 64 6.81 -7.60 4.42
N VAL A 65 6.56 -8.90 4.56
CA VAL A 65 5.43 -9.58 3.90
C VAL A 65 4.09 -9.04 4.41
N GLU A 66 3.94 -8.84 5.72
CA GLU A 66 2.71 -8.29 6.30
C GLU A 66 2.48 -6.85 5.84
N ASP A 67 3.52 -6.01 5.82
CA ASP A 67 3.45 -4.64 5.32
C ASP A 67 3.04 -4.58 3.84
N LYS A 68 3.66 -5.43 3.01
CA LYS A 68 3.31 -5.53 1.59
C LYS A 68 1.89 -6.05 1.39
N ARG A 69 1.43 -7.01 2.19
CA ARG A 69 0.04 -7.50 2.15
C ARG A 69 -0.94 -6.37 2.51
N ALA A 70 -0.67 -5.63 3.58
CA ALA A 70 -1.50 -4.51 3.99
C ALA A 70 -1.56 -3.42 2.90
N LYS A 71 -0.43 -3.11 2.26
CA LYS A 71 -0.37 -2.15 1.15
C LYS A 71 -1.17 -2.63 -0.06
N ARG A 72 -1.01 -3.89 -0.46
CA ARG A 72 -1.77 -4.52 -1.55
C ARG A 72 -3.26 -4.45 -1.29
N ASP A 73 -3.71 -4.78 -0.07
CA ASP A 73 -5.13 -4.77 0.27
C ASP A 73 -5.72 -3.36 0.24
N LYS A 74 -4.96 -2.34 0.66
CA LYS A 74 -5.35 -0.93 0.51
C LYS A 74 -5.52 -0.55 -0.97
N LEU A 75 -4.56 -0.92 -1.82
CA LEU A 75 -4.61 -0.64 -3.26
C LEU A 75 -5.78 -1.37 -3.94
N SER A 76 -6.04 -2.63 -3.58
CA SER A 76 -7.17 -3.39 -4.11
C SER A 76 -8.51 -2.75 -3.73
N LYS A 77 -8.67 -2.30 -2.47
CA LYS A 77 -9.87 -1.56 -2.05
C LYS A 77 -10.02 -0.24 -2.83
N HIS A 78 -8.94 0.47 -3.10
CA HIS A 78 -8.99 1.70 -3.89
C HIS A 78 -9.38 1.43 -5.34
N LEU A 79 -8.80 0.39 -5.96
CA LEU A 79 -9.14 -0.04 -7.32
C LEU A 79 -10.63 -0.36 -7.43
N LYS A 80 -11.17 -1.19 -6.52
CA LYS A 80 -12.60 -1.52 -6.50
C LYS A 80 -13.51 -0.28 -6.38
N LYS A 81 -13.09 0.73 -5.61
CA LYS A 81 -13.83 2.00 -5.50
C LYS A 81 -13.84 2.78 -6.82
N ILE A 82 -12.71 2.81 -7.53
CA ILE A 82 -12.62 3.47 -8.84
C ILE A 82 -13.46 2.71 -9.88
N GLU A 83 -13.38 1.38 -9.89
CA GLU A 83 -14.19 0.53 -10.77
C GLU A 83 -15.69 0.74 -10.54
N ALA A 84 -16.13 0.79 -9.28
CA ALA A 84 -17.53 1.07 -8.95
C ALA A 84 -17.97 2.44 -9.47
N LYS A 85 -17.18 3.50 -9.23
CA LYS A 85 -17.47 4.85 -9.76
C LYS A 85 -17.50 4.88 -11.28
N ARG A 86 -16.58 4.15 -11.93
CA ARG A 86 -16.58 4.02 -13.38
C ARG A 86 -17.90 3.41 -13.84
N THR A 87 -18.28 2.27 -13.29
CA THR A 87 -19.53 1.59 -13.65
C THR A 87 -20.74 2.50 -13.46
N GLU A 88 -20.85 3.18 -12.32
CA GLU A 88 -21.92 4.15 -12.04
C GLU A 88 -22.01 5.24 -13.12
N ILE A 89 -20.89 5.86 -13.51
CA ILE A 89 -20.86 6.86 -14.58
C ILE A 89 -21.33 6.26 -15.91
N PHE A 90 -20.83 5.07 -16.27
CA PHE A 90 -21.18 4.41 -17.53
C PHE A 90 -22.64 3.97 -17.59
N GLU A 91 -23.25 3.63 -16.45
CA GLU A 91 -24.67 3.26 -16.37
C GLU A 91 -25.60 4.48 -16.52
N HIS A 92 -25.22 5.64 -15.97
CA HIS A 92 -26.03 6.86 -16.05
C HIS A 92 -25.85 7.66 -17.35
N GLN A 93 -24.71 7.53 -18.01
CA GLN A 93 -24.38 8.31 -19.21
C GLN A 93 -25.40 8.14 -20.36
N PRO A 94 -25.93 6.95 -20.70
CA PRO A 94 -26.91 6.79 -21.76
C PRO A 94 -28.22 7.53 -21.49
N SER A 95 -28.79 7.39 -20.28
CA SER A 95 -30.06 8.08 -19.91
C SER A 95 -29.90 9.60 -19.96
N ALA A 96 -28.82 10.13 -19.36
CA ALA A 96 -28.56 11.56 -19.37
C ALA A 96 -28.40 12.10 -20.81
N ARG A 97 -27.78 11.32 -21.69
CA ARG A 97 -27.66 11.67 -23.11
C ARG A 97 -29.01 11.65 -23.81
N GLU A 98 -29.83 10.63 -23.59
CA GLU A 98 -31.17 10.52 -24.19
C GLU A 98 -32.10 11.66 -23.74
N GLU A 99 -32.03 12.05 -22.47
CA GLU A 99 -32.76 13.19 -21.90
C GLU A 99 -32.35 14.51 -22.58
N LEU A 100 -31.04 14.76 -22.68
CA LEU A 100 -30.52 15.96 -23.37
C LEU A 100 -30.88 15.98 -24.87
N GLU A 101 -30.82 14.82 -25.54
CA GLU A 101 -31.23 14.70 -26.95
C GLU A 101 -32.75 14.92 -27.11
N ALA A 102 -33.57 14.52 -26.15
CA ALA A 102 -35.01 14.81 -26.13
C ALA A 102 -35.29 16.30 -25.93
N GLU A 103 -34.64 16.95 -24.97
CA GLU A 103 -34.76 18.39 -24.71
C GLU A 103 -34.33 19.20 -25.94
N GLN A 104 -33.18 18.84 -26.55
CA GLN A 104 -32.70 19.48 -27.77
C GLN A 104 -33.71 19.36 -28.92
N ARG A 105 -34.34 18.19 -29.10
CA ARG A 105 -35.36 17.99 -30.13
C ARG A 105 -36.59 18.88 -29.91
N GLU A 106 -37.03 19.02 -28.66
CA GLU A 106 -38.18 19.88 -28.35
C GLU A 106 -37.85 21.36 -28.57
N ILE A 107 -36.68 21.83 -28.13
CA ILE A 107 -36.22 23.20 -28.40
C ILE A 107 -36.12 23.47 -29.91
N GLN A 108 -35.57 22.53 -30.68
CA GLN A 108 -35.49 22.65 -32.14
C GLN A 108 -36.88 22.72 -32.78
N LYS A 109 -37.83 21.90 -32.32
CA LYS A 109 -39.21 21.92 -32.80
C LYS A 109 -39.89 23.26 -32.50
N GLN A 110 -39.75 23.77 -31.29
CA GLN A 110 -40.29 25.09 -30.91
C GLN A 110 -39.66 26.22 -31.72
N THR A 111 -38.34 26.18 -31.91
CA THR A 111 -37.62 27.16 -32.72
C THR A 111 -38.11 27.17 -34.16
N LYS A 112 -38.24 26.00 -34.79
CA LYS A 112 -38.77 25.87 -36.16
C LYS A 112 -40.21 26.36 -36.27
N LEU A 113 -41.04 26.07 -35.27
CA LEU A 113 -42.42 26.55 -35.23
C LEU A 113 -42.48 28.08 -35.17
N LEU A 114 -41.68 28.71 -34.31
CA LEU A 114 -41.61 30.17 -34.19
C LEU A 114 -41.06 30.81 -35.47
N GLN A 115 -40.03 30.22 -36.09
CA GLN A 115 -39.52 30.68 -37.39
C GLN A 115 -40.60 30.63 -38.47
N LEU A 116 -41.32 29.51 -38.59
CA LEU A 116 -42.43 29.41 -39.55
C LEU A 116 -43.53 30.43 -39.25
N ALA A 117 -43.87 30.66 -37.97
CA ALA A 117 -44.84 31.67 -37.60
C ALA A 117 -44.38 33.07 -38.02
N ILE A 118 -43.13 33.42 -37.78
CA ILE A 118 -42.54 34.70 -38.20
C ILE A 118 -42.57 34.82 -39.74
N GLU A 119 -42.17 33.78 -40.46
CA GLU A 119 -42.10 33.78 -41.94
C GLU A 119 -43.47 33.89 -42.60
N ASN A 120 -44.50 33.26 -42.03
CA ASN A 120 -45.83 33.21 -42.66
C ASN A 120 -46.77 34.35 -42.20
N PHE A 121 -46.56 34.92 -41.01
CA PHE A 121 -47.51 35.88 -40.42
C PHE A 121 -46.95 37.29 -40.18
N ILE A 122 -45.62 37.50 -40.33
CA ILE A 122 -45.01 38.82 -40.17
C ILE A 122 -44.49 39.30 -41.53
N PRO A 123 -44.97 40.46 -42.03
CA PRO A 123 -44.43 41.09 -43.23
C PRO A 123 -42.91 41.29 -43.15
N GLU A 124 -42.23 41.13 -44.28
CA GLU A 124 -40.77 41.13 -44.36
C GLU A 124 -40.14 42.47 -43.92
N ASP A 125 -40.81 43.57 -44.23
CA ASP A 125 -40.45 44.93 -43.83
C ASP A 125 -40.54 45.16 -42.30
N GLU A 126 -41.61 44.69 -41.67
CA GLU A 126 -41.76 44.76 -40.20
C GLU A 126 -40.74 43.85 -39.50
N ARG A 127 -40.47 42.67 -40.07
CA ARG A 127 -39.43 41.75 -39.57
C ARG A 127 -38.03 42.38 -39.61
N GLU A 128 -37.66 43.00 -40.73
CA GLU A 128 -36.38 43.71 -40.83
C GLU A 128 -36.27 44.86 -39.82
N ARG A 129 -37.36 45.63 -39.64
CA ARG A 129 -37.43 46.72 -38.67
C ARG A 129 -37.22 46.22 -37.23
N LEU A 130 -37.79 45.07 -36.90
CA LEU A 130 -37.62 44.39 -35.60
C LEU A 130 -36.17 43.93 -35.40
N TYR A 131 -35.58 43.22 -36.37
CA TYR A 131 -34.20 42.71 -36.26
C TYR A 131 -33.16 43.83 -36.08
N LYS A 132 -33.37 45.00 -36.69
CA LYS A 132 -32.49 46.18 -36.52
C LYS A 132 -32.52 46.75 -35.09
N ARG A 133 -33.57 46.45 -34.31
CA ARG A 133 -33.81 47.02 -32.98
C ARG A 133 -33.60 46.03 -31.84
N ILE A 134 -33.67 44.73 -32.11
CA ILE A 134 -33.42 43.70 -31.10
C ILE A 134 -31.96 43.77 -30.65
N GLN A 135 -31.75 43.75 -29.34
CA GLN A 135 -30.43 43.62 -28.71
C GLN A 135 -30.54 42.71 -27.50
N PHE A 136 -29.49 41.97 -27.22
CA PHE A 136 -29.42 41.16 -26.01
C PHE A 136 -28.81 41.98 -24.88
N ASP A 137 -29.48 42.00 -23.73
CA ASP A 137 -28.97 42.60 -22.49
C ASP A 137 -28.28 41.51 -21.67
N ASP A 138 -26.93 41.50 -21.70
CA ASP A 138 -26.11 40.53 -20.97
C ASP A 138 -26.27 40.63 -19.44
N HIS A 139 -26.63 41.81 -18.92
CA HIS A 139 -26.79 42.02 -17.47
C HIS A 139 -28.10 41.43 -16.95
N GLN A 140 -29.16 41.53 -17.75
CA GLN A 140 -30.48 41.00 -17.41
C GLN A 140 -30.78 39.64 -18.06
N ASN A 141 -29.88 39.14 -18.89
CA ASN A 141 -29.99 37.87 -19.63
C ASN A 141 -31.30 37.76 -20.43
N GLN A 142 -31.69 38.86 -21.10
CA GLN A 142 -32.95 38.95 -21.83
C GLN A 142 -32.83 39.78 -23.12
N TRP A 143 -33.70 39.50 -24.07
CA TRP A 143 -33.82 40.28 -25.30
C TRP A 143 -34.62 41.57 -25.06
N THR A 144 -34.09 42.71 -25.51
CA THR A 144 -34.73 44.03 -25.42
C THR A 144 -34.79 44.72 -26.78
N LEU A 145 -35.63 45.75 -26.91
CA LEU A 145 -35.75 46.56 -28.13
C LEU A 145 -35.13 47.94 -27.93
N LYS A 146 -34.31 48.38 -28.89
CA LYS A 146 -33.85 49.78 -28.96
C LYS A 146 -35.05 50.73 -29.11
N GLU A 147 -35.08 51.77 -28.29
CA GLU A 147 -36.07 52.83 -28.38
C GLU A 147 -35.97 53.54 -29.73
N LEU A 148 -37.12 53.90 -30.32
CA LEU A 148 -37.16 54.74 -31.51
C LEU A 148 -36.85 56.17 -31.06
N SER A 149 -35.74 56.75 -31.50
CA SER A 149 -35.49 58.17 -31.34
C SER A 149 -36.63 58.94 -32.03
N LYS A 150 -37.41 59.69 -31.26
CA LYS A 150 -38.33 60.68 -31.81
C LYS A 150 -37.49 61.80 -32.42
N GLU A 151 -37.25 61.74 -33.72
CA GLU A 151 -36.75 62.91 -34.44
C GLU A 151 -37.82 64.01 -34.32
N THR A 152 -37.38 65.16 -33.81
CA THR A 152 -38.17 66.34 -33.47
C THR A 152 -38.10 67.33 -34.63
#